data_AF-A0A518B8I2-F1
#
_entry.id   AF-A0A518B8I2-F1
#
_cell.length_a   1.000
_cell.length_b   1.000
_cell.length_c   1.000
_cell.angle_alpha   90.00
_cell.angle_beta   90.00
_cell.angle_gamma   90.00
#
_symmetry.space_group_name_H-M   'P 1'
#
loop_
_entity.id
_entity.type
_entity.pdbx_description
1 polymer ?
#
loop_
_entity_poly.entity_id
_entity_poly.type
_entity_poly.pdbx_seq_one_letter_code
_entity_poly.pdbx_strand_id
1 'polypeptide(L)'
;MRKEDITTDPALVNDNNLVRILIVVEGTNDTEFLRRISQMLHRHDESLPNLHDMEKKGEAIFVPFGGGNVEAWTNRLAPLGKPEFHLFDHELPPETDYRREAAELINRRERCRAVLTRKRSLENYLHPSAIQGAGDVEVMFDDFDPVAEIVGRRLLERTPTEEPWEQRTRRARNRAAHRAKRWLNTTVADHMTVELLSESDPDREIVSWMRVISNLTEAG
;
A
#
# COMPACT_ATOMS: atom_id res chain seq x y z
N MET A 1 -22.76 43.95 -32.13
CA MET A 1 -22.09 43.20 -31.05
C MET A 1 -23.13 42.23 -30.48
N ARG A 2 -23.20 41.01 -31.00
CA ARG A 2 -24.13 39.97 -30.53
C ARG A 2 -23.50 39.32 -29.31
N LYS A 3 -24.27 39.19 -28.22
CA LYS A 3 -23.94 38.32 -27.10
C LYS A 3 -24.17 36.89 -27.58
N GLU A 4 -23.12 36.10 -27.65
CA GLU A 4 -23.25 34.66 -27.84
C GLU A 4 -23.54 34.05 -26.47
N ASP A 5 -24.78 33.60 -26.30
CA ASP A 5 -25.17 32.74 -25.20
C ASP A 5 -24.43 31.41 -25.37
N ILE A 6 -23.51 31.13 -24.45
CA ILE A 6 -22.90 29.82 -24.31
C ILE A 6 -24.00 28.88 -23.83
N THR A 7 -24.65 28.23 -24.78
CA THR A 7 -25.54 27.11 -24.51
C THR A 7 -24.65 25.95 -24.10
N THR A 8 -24.60 25.66 -22.80
CA THR A 8 -23.98 24.42 -22.31
C THR A 8 -24.79 23.26 -22.86
N ASP A 9 -24.19 22.52 -23.78
CA ASP A 9 -24.71 21.27 -24.32
C ASP A 9 -24.96 20.28 -23.16
N PRO A 10 -26.21 19.86 -22.92
CA PRO A 10 -26.54 18.88 -21.88
C PRO A 10 -25.87 17.51 -22.10
N ALA A 11 -25.32 17.24 -23.29
CA ALA A 11 -24.62 15.99 -23.61
C ALA A 11 -23.17 15.89 -23.08
N LEU A 12 -22.64 16.95 -22.42
CA LEU A 12 -21.30 16.95 -21.80
C LEU A 12 -21.31 16.72 -20.28
N VAL A 13 -22.46 16.36 -19.69
CA VAL A 13 -22.47 15.70 -18.38
C VAL A 13 -21.96 14.30 -18.61
N ASN A 14 -20.64 14.13 -18.48
CA ASN A 14 -19.96 12.85 -18.59
C ASN A 14 -20.42 11.98 -17.41
N ASP A 15 -21.53 11.26 -17.60
CA ASP A 15 -22.20 10.40 -16.61
C ASP A 15 -21.41 9.11 -16.28
N ASN A 16 -20.13 9.07 -16.66
CA ASN A 16 -19.21 8.00 -16.34
C ASN A 16 -18.42 8.37 -15.09
N ASN A 17 -19.03 8.19 -13.91
CA ASN A 17 -18.26 8.13 -12.68
C ASN A 17 -17.46 6.81 -12.60
N LEU A 18 -16.38 6.74 -13.39
CA LEU A 18 -15.51 5.55 -13.47
C LEU A 18 -14.91 5.20 -12.11
N VAL A 19 -14.61 6.20 -11.28
CA VAL A 19 -13.97 6.00 -9.98
C VAL A 19 -14.96 5.33 -9.02
N ARG A 20 -14.66 4.07 -8.69
CA ARG A 20 -15.41 3.23 -7.75
C ARG A 20 -14.83 3.30 -6.34
N ILE A 21 -13.52 3.54 -6.18
CA ILE A 21 -12.87 3.62 -4.85
C ILE A 21 -11.59 4.46 -4.86
N LEU A 22 -11.35 5.14 -3.74
CA LEU A 22 -10.07 5.76 -3.40
C LEU A 22 -9.33 4.85 -2.42
N ILE A 23 -8.09 4.48 -2.74
CA ILE A 23 -7.23 3.64 -1.90
C ILE A 23 -6.11 4.52 -1.36
N VAL A 24 -6.20 4.89 -0.09
CA VAL A 24 -5.28 5.80 0.58
C VAL A 24 -4.21 5.01 1.30
N VAL A 25 -2.94 5.28 0.98
CA VAL A 25 -1.76 4.57 1.50
C VAL A 25 -0.65 5.56 1.85
N GLU A 26 0.35 5.15 2.63
CA GLU A 26 1.38 6.08 3.12
C GLU A 26 2.31 6.52 1.99
N GLY A 27 2.70 5.60 1.12
CA GLY A 27 3.68 5.86 0.08
C GLY A 27 3.46 5.09 -1.20
N THR A 28 4.25 5.44 -2.20
CA THR A 28 4.21 4.79 -3.53
C THR A 28 4.67 3.33 -3.49
N ASN A 29 5.49 2.95 -2.51
CA ASN A 29 5.88 1.55 -2.33
C ASN A 29 4.66 0.69 -1.97
N ASP A 30 3.79 1.20 -1.10
CA ASP A 30 2.57 0.50 -0.67
C ASP A 30 1.60 0.29 -1.85
N THR A 31 1.50 1.28 -2.73
CA THR A 31 0.78 1.16 -4.01
C THR A 31 1.34 0.02 -4.85
N GLU A 32 2.67 -0.04 -5.03
CA GLU A 32 3.32 -1.05 -5.85
C GLU A 32 3.14 -2.47 -5.26
N PHE A 33 3.17 -2.60 -3.94
CA PHE A 33 2.89 -3.84 -3.23
C PHE A 33 1.44 -4.29 -3.46
N LEU A 34 0.46 -3.44 -3.16
CA LEU A 34 -0.95 -3.79 -3.27
C LEU A 34 -1.34 -4.16 -4.70
N ARG A 35 -0.80 -3.48 -5.71
CA ARG A 35 -1.03 -3.82 -7.13
C ARG A 35 -0.55 -5.23 -7.47
N ARG A 36 0.64 -5.62 -7.03
CA ARG A 36 1.23 -6.94 -7.35
C ARG A 36 0.55 -8.05 -6.59
N ILE A 37 0.38 -7.87 -5.28
CA ILE A 37 -0.23 -8.88 -4.42
C ILE A 37 -1.70 -9.09 -4.79
N SER A 38 -2.46 -8.03 -5.07
CA SER A 38 -3.85 -8.17 -5.52
C SER A 38 -3.96 -8.88 -6.88
N GLN A 39 -3.06 -8.59 -7.83
CA GLN A 39 -3.04 -9.29 -9.11
C GLN A 39 -2.69 -10.78 -8.94
N MET A 40 -1.70 -11.09 -8.11
CA MET A 40 -1.34 -12.47 -7.77
C MET A 40 -2.52 -13.22 -7.13
N LEU A 41 -3.17 -12.60 -6.14
CA LEU A 41 -4.35 -13.16 -5.47
C LEU A 41 -5.52 -13.37 -6.44
N HIS A 42 -5.82 -12.39 -7.29
CA HIS A 42 -6.92 -12.47 -8.27
C HIS A 42 -6.72 -13.60 -9.29
N ARG A 43 -5.48 -13.87 -9.73
CA ARG A 43 -5.19 -15.01 -10.63
C ARG A 43 -5.50 -16.36 -9.99
N HIS A 44 -5.49 -16.44 -8.67
CA HIS A 44 -5.79 -17.66 -7.92
C HIS A 44 -7.25 -17.73 -7.47
N ASP A 45 -7.86 -16.59 -7.14
CA ASP A 45 -9.24 -16.43 -6.71
C ASP A 45 -9.86 -15.20 -7.38
N GLU A 46 -10.60 -15.41 -8.47
CA GLU A 46 -11.21 -14.34 -9.28
C GLU A 46 -12.26 -13.51 -8.52
N SER A 47 -12.71 -13.96 -7.33
CA SER A 47 -13.62 -13.19 -6.47
C SER A 47 -12.93 -12.02 -5.77
N LEU A 48 -11.60 -12.02 -5.68
CA LEU A 48 -10.81 -10.93 -5.13
C LEU A 48 -10.56 -9.86 -6.21
N PRO A 49 -10.50 -8.56 -5.87
CA PRO A 49 -10.29 -7.51 -6.84
C PRO A 49 -8.84 -7.50 -7.32
N ASN A 50 -8.63 -7.26 -8.62
CA ASN A 50 -7.33 -6.97 -9.19
C ASN A 50 -7.10 -5.45 -9.20
N LEU A 51 -6.44 -4.94 -8.16
CA LEU A 51 -6.28 -3.49 -7.98
C LEU A 51 -5.39 -2.86 -9.08
N HIS A 52 -4.49 -3.64 -9.68
CA HIS A 52 -3.70 -3.19 -10.82
C HIS A 52 -4.59 -2.88 -12.03
N ASP A 53 -5.51 -3.78 -12.38
CA ASP A 53 -6.39 -3.57 -13.53
C ASP A 53 -7.47 -2.52 -13.23
N MET A 54 -7.98 -2.47 -12.00
CA MET A 54 -8.90 -1.41 -11.57
C MET A 54 -8.26 -0.02 -11.67
N GLU A 55 -7.00 0.13 -11.26
CA GLU A 55 -6.26 1.39 -11.43
C GLU A 55 -6.13 1.77 -12.90
N LYS A 56 -5.74 0.83 -13.77
CA LYS A 56 -5.59 1.09 -15.22
C LYS A 56 -6.90 1.47 -15.92
N LYS A 57 -8.04 0.99 -15.42
CA LYS A 57 -9.38 1.33 -15.91
C LYS A 57 -9.92 2.64 -15.33
N GLY A 58 -9.23 3.23 -14.36
CA GLY A 58 -9.72 4.40 -13.62
C GLY A 58 -10.80 4.08 -12.59
N GLU A 59 -10.99 2.81 -12.25
CA GLU A 59 -11.97 2.33 -11.25
C GLU A 59 -11.45 2.48 -9.82
N ALA A 60 -10.14 2.32 -9.62
CA ALA A 60 -9.48 2.60 -8.35
C ALA A 60 -8.47 3.72 -8.53
N ILE A 61 -8.43 4.67 -7.59
CA ILE A 61 -7.36 5.68 -7.54
C ILE A 61 -6.55 5.46 -6.26
N PHE A 62 -5.26 5.18 -6.41
CA PHE A 62 -4.33 5.19 -5.29
C PHE A 62 -3.93 6.62 -4.92
N VAL A 63 -3.99 6.93 -3.62
CA VAL A 63 -3.64 8.23 -3.06
C VAL A 63 -2.51 8.04 -2.04
N PRO A 64 -1.24 8.08 -2.47
CA PRO A 64 -0.11 8.07 -1.55
C PRO A 64 0.01 9.43 -0.84
N PHE A 65 -0.12 9.45 0.48
CA PHE A 65 -0.10 10.71 1.22
C PHE A 65 1.30 11.22 1.62
N GLY A 66 2.35 10.41 1.41
CA GLY A 66 3.74 10.80 1.57
C GLY A 66 4.29 10.71 3.00
N GLY A 67 3.62 9.98 3.89
CA GLY A 67 3.91 9.98 5.33
C GLY A 67 3.56 11.31 6.01
N GLY A 68 3.68 11.37 7.35
CA GLY A 68 3.43 12.59 8.13
C GLY A 68 2.08 12.60 8.85
N ASN A 69 1.40 13.75 8.88
CA ASN A 69 0.20 13.94 9.70
C ASN A 69 -1.02 13.20 9.12
N VAL A 70 -1.22 11.96 9.56
CA VAL A 70 -2.36 11.10 9.21
C VAL A 70 -3.72 11.75 9.55
N GLU A 71 -3.78 12.61 10.56
CA GLU A 71 -4.99 13.33 10.95
C GLU A 71 -5.52 14.20 9.80
N ALA A 72 -4.63 14.82 9.03
CA ALA A 72 -4.99 15.69 7.90
C ALA A 72 -5.75 14.95 6.80
N TRP A 73 -5.64 13.61 6.74
CA TRP A 73 -6.25 12.75 5.73
C TRP A 73 -7.57 12.13 6.18
N THR A 74 -7.95 12.30 7.44
CA THR A 74 -9.20 11.74 8.01
C THR A 74 -10.46 12.22 7.29
N ASN A 75 -10.46 13.44 6.75
CA ASN A 75 -11.61 14.03 6.06
C ASN A 75 -11.25 14.67 4.71
N ARG A 76 -9.98 14.59 4.28
CA ARG A 76 -9.47 15.33 3.11
C ARG A 76 -10.21 15.00 1.83
N LEU A 77 -10.61 13.74 1.69
CA LEU A 77 -11.26 13.20 0.50
C LEU A 77 -12.79 13.11 0.64
N ALA A 78 -13.34 13.40 1.83
CA ALA A 78 -14.78 13.33 2.09
C ALA A 78 -15.63 14.14 1.08
N PRO A 79 -15.24 15.36 0.65
CA PRO A 79 -16.01 16.12 -0.34
C PRO A 79 -16.14 15.44 -1.71
N LEU A 80 -15.32 14.43 -2.03
CA LEU A 80 -15.42 13.69 -3.29
C LEU A 80 -16.59 12.69 -3.29
N GLY A 81 -17.12 12.34 -2.12
CA GLY A 81 -18.25 11.41 -1.99
C GLY A 81 -17.99 10.02 -2.57
N LYS A 82 -16.72 9.59 -2.64
CA LYS A 82 -16.31 8.27 -3.12
C LYS A 82 -16.07 7.32 -1.96
N PRO A 83 -16.26 6.00 -2.16
CA PRO A 83 -15.77 5.01 -1.22
C PRO A 83 -14.27 5.19 -0.95
N GLU A 84 -13.87 5.02 0.30
CA GLU A 84 -12.48 5.16 0.73
C GLU A 84 -12.01 3.91 1.47
N PHE A 85 -10.88 3.34 1.06
CA PHE A 85 -10.13 2.35 1.84
C PHE A 85 -8.78 2.95 2.22
N HIS A 86 -8.47 3.02 3.52
CA HIS A 86 -7.23 3.54 4.06
C HIS A 86 -6.44 2.40 4.70
N LEU A 87 -5.17 2.28 4.30
CA LEU A 87 -4.23 1.33 4.89
C LEU A 87 -3.08 2.10 5.53
N PHE A 88 -2.84 1.81 6.81
CA PHE A 88 -1.74 2.38 7.56
C PHE A 88 -0.81 1.28 8.06
N ASP A 89 0.50 1.53 8.02
CA ASP A 89 1.47 0.64 8.65
C ASP A 89 1.28 0.71 10.18
N HIS A 90 1.41 -0.41 10.90
CA HIS A 90 1.31 -0.42 12.36
C HIS A 90 2.38 0.48 12.98
N GLU A 91 3.61 0.38 12.48
CA GLU A 91 4.83 0.97 13.05
C GLU A 91 4.96 0.71 14.56
N LEU A 92 5.87 1.44 15.21
CA LEU A 92 6.01 1.48 16.66
C LEU A 92 5.34 2.75 17.22
N PRO A 93 5.00 2.78 18.51
CA PRO A 93 4.57 4.01 19.19
C PRO A 93 5.66 5.11 19.13
N PRO A 94 5.28 6.40 19.04
CA PRO A 94 3.90 6.92 19.11
C PRO A 94 3.11 6.88 17.79
N GLU A 95 3.75 6.56 16.67
CA GLU A 95 3.11 6.65 15.36
C GLU A 95 1.91 5.68 15.21
N THR A 96 1.97 4.52 15.85
CA THR A 96 0.84 3.58 15.94
C THR A 96 -0.43 4.24 16.51
N ASP A 97 -0.29 5.06 17.54
CA ASP A 97 -1.43 5.63 18.25
C ASP A 97 -2.13 6.70 17.39
N TYR A 98 -1.35 7.57 16.74
CA TYR A 98 -1.89 8.56 15.81
C TYR A 98 -2.64 7.92 14.64
N ARG A 99 -2.14 6.80 14.11
CA ARG A 99 -2.80 6.05 13.04
C ARG A 99 -4.08 5.38 13.51
N ARG A 100 -4.10 4.84 14.73
CA ARG A 100 -5.29 4.23 15.33
C ARG A 100 -6.39 5.26 15.52
N GLU A 101 -6.06 6.42 16.09
CA GLU A 101 -7.00 7.53 16.25
C GLU A 101 -7.57 8.00 14.91
N ALA A 102 -6.71 8.18 13.88
CA ALA A 102 -7.17 8.53 12.56
C ALA A 102 -8.07 7.46 11.93
N ALA A 103 -7.73 6.18 12.09
CA ALA A 103 -8.54 5.08 11.58
C ALA A 103 -9.93 5.03 12.24
N GLU A 104 -10.02 5.28 13.56
CA GLU A 104 -11.30 5.38 14.27
C GLU A 104 -12.17 6.51 13.72
N LEU A 105 -11.59 7.69 13.47
CA LEU A 105 -12.31 8.82 12.87
C LEU A 105 -12.82 8.49 11.46
N ILE A 106 -11.98 7.87 10.63
CA ILE A 106 -12.34 7.47 9.27
C ILE A 106 -13.47 6.44 9.28
N ASN A 107 -13.40 5.45 10.17
CA ASN A 107 -14.38 4.36 10.27
C ASN A 107 -15.77 4.79 10.76
N ARG A 108 -15.92 6.03 11.26
CA ARG A 108 -17.24 6.62 11.57
C ARG A 108 -17.96 7.15 10.34
N ARG A 109 -17.27 7.29 9.21
CA ARG A 109 -17.84 7.80 7.96
C ARG A 109 -18.44 6.67 7.14
N GLU A 110 -19.56 6.94 6.50
CA GLU A 110 -20.18 5.99 5.58
C GLU A 110 -19.25 5.69 4.40
N ARG A 111 -19.31 4.44 3.91
CA ARG A 111 -18.52 3.96 2.76
C ARG A 111 -17.01 4.19 2.90
N CYS A 112 -16.52 4.28 4.14
CA CYS A 112 -15.11 4.39 4.46
C CYS A 112 -14.67 3.20 5.32
N ARG A 113 -13.47 2.69 5.07
CA ARG A 113 -12.77 1.79 5.97
C ARG A 113 -11.32 2.21 6.11
N ALA A 114 -10.83 2.29 7.33
CA ALA A 114 -9.41 2.38 7.66
C ALA A 114 -8.98 1.18 8.48
N VAL A 115 -7.81 0.63 8.15
CA VAL A 115 -7.17 -0.48 8.87
C VAL A 115 -5.69 -0.17 9.10
N LEU A 116 -5.16 -0.70 10.19
CA LEU A 116 -3.72 -0.78 10.43
C LEU A 116 -3.29 -2.21 10.13
N THR A 117 -2.09 -2.39 9.58
CA THR A 117 -1.49 -3.72 9.45
C THR A 117 -1.33 -4.39 10.82
N ARG A 118 -1.48 -5.71 10.93
CA ARG A 118 -1.10 -6.42 12.17
C ARG A 118 0.40 -6.47 12.36
N LYS A 119 1.14 -6.66 11.26
CA LYS A 119 2.61 -6.59 11.25
C LYS A 119 3.08 -5.14 11.19
N ARG A 120 4.37 -4.89 11.41
CA ARG A 120 4.93 -3.53 11.47
C ARG A 120 4.69 -2.70 10.21
N SER A 121 4.92 -3.27 9.02
CA SER A 121 4.61 -2.65 7.73
C SER A 121 4.31 -3.70 6.66
N LEU A 122 3.94 -3.25 5.45
CA LEU A 122 3.74 -4.13 4.29
C LEU A 122 4.93 -5.03 3.95
N GLU A 123 6.17 -4.58 4.19
CA GLU A 123 7.37 -5.40 3.93
C GLU A 123 7.39 -6.67 4.80
N ASN A 124 6.80 -6.65 5.99
CA ASN A 124 6.74 -7.80 6.90
C ASN A 124 5.82 -8.94 6.41
N TYR A 125 5.02 -8.70 5.35
CA TYR A 125 4.23 -9.74 4.69
C TYR A 125 4.99 -10.45 3.57
N LEU A 126 6.15 -9.95 3.15
CA LEU A 126 6.96 -10.60 2.13
C LEU A 126 7.67 -11.82 2.73
N HIS A 127 7.59 -12.96 2.06
CA HIS A 127 8.22 -14.19 2.54
C HIS A 127 9.74 -14.16 2.31
N PRO A 128 10.58 -14.63 3.26
CA PRO A 128 12.03 -14.70 3.08
C PRO A 128 12.48 -15.42 1.80
N SER A 129 11.79 -16.49 1.40
CA SER A 129 12.10 -17.19 0.14
C SER A 129 11.86 -16.34 -1.12
N ALA A 130 10.89 -15.42 -1.11
CA ALA A 130 10.72 -14.48 -2.22
C ALA A 130 11.88 -13.47 -2.27
N ILE A 131 12.36 -13.02 -1.10
CA ILE A 131 13.52 -12.13 -0.99
C ILE A 131 14.78 -12.84 -1.50
N GLN A 132 14.97 -14.09 -1.10
CA GLN A 132 16.07 -14.93 -1.58
C GLN A 132 15.97 -15.16 -3.09
N GLY A 133 14.80 -15.53 -3.60
CA GLY A 133 14.59 -15.76 -5.04
C GLY A 133 14.85 -14.53 -5.90
N ALA A 134 14.51 -13.33 -5.41
CA ALA A 134 14.63 -12.09 -6.16
C ALA A 134 16.06 -11.49 -6.19
N GLY A 135 16.90 -11.82 -5.21
CA GLY A 135 18.20 -11.12 -5.04
C GLY A 135 19.31 -11.96 -4.42
N ASP A 136 19.09 -13.26 -4.27
CA ASP A 136 19.93 -14.21 -3.55
C ASP A 136 20.17 -13.80 -2.09
N VAL A 137 19.28 -12.98 -1.49
CA VAL A 137 19.45 -12.43 -0.13
C VAL A 137 18.74 -13.30 0.89
N GLU A 138 19.51 -13.94 1.77
CA GLU A 138 18.97 -14.67 2.91
C GLU A 138 18.80 -13.73 4.12
N VAL A 139 17.59 -13.68 4.65
CA VAL A 139 17.18 -12.88 5.82
C VAL A 139 16.22 -13.66 6.69
N MET A 140 16.21 -13.35 7.97
CA MET A 140 15.18 -13.75 8.93
C MET A 140 14.74 -12.49 9.67
N PHE A 141 13.45 -12.39 9.96
CA PHE A 141 12.85 -11.27 10.67
C PHE A 141 11.49 -11.69 11.22
N ASP A 142 11.09 -11.08 12.31
CA ASP A 142 9.77 -11.26 12.93
C ASP A 142 8.76 -10.21 12.43
N ASP A 143 7.50 -10.36 12.83
CA ASP A 143 6.39 -9.50 12.39
C ASP A 143 6.58 -8.01 12.68
N PHE A 144 7.42 -7.66 13.66
CA PHE A 144 7.69 -6.28 14.05
C PHE A 144 9.11 -5.77 13.76
N ASP A 145 9.91 -6.55 13.04
CA ASP A 145 11.26 -6.15 12.68
C ASP A 145 11.31 -5.09 11.57
N PRO A 146 12.37 -4.28 11.49
CA PRO A 146 12.59 -3.33 10.41
C PRO A 146 13.11 -3.99 9.13
N VAL A 147 12.24 -4.74 8.44
CA VAL A 147 12.59 -5.53 7.23
C VAL A 147 13.35 -4.73 6.19
N ALA A 148 12.89 -3.51 5.87
CA ALA A 148 13.60 -2.64 4.91
C ALA A 148 15.03 -2.29 5.35
N GLU A 149 15.28 -2.10 6.65
CA GLU A 149 16.63 -1.86 7.17
C GLU A 149 17.47 -3.14 7.14
N ILE A 150 16.90 -4.28 7.58
CA ILE A 150 17.58 -5.58 7.60
C ILE A 150 18.04 -5.94 6.19
N VAL A 151 17.14 -5.90 5.21
CA VAL A 151 17.43 -6.18 3.81
C VAL A 151 18.40 -5.15 3.24
N GLY A 152 18.20 -3.86 3.53
CA GLY A 152 19.10 -2.79 3.08
C GLY A 152 20.54 -2.96 3.58
N ARG A 153 20.72 -3.44 4.81
CA ARG A 153 22.02 -3.79 5.38
C ARG A 153 22.65 -4.96 4.64
N ARG A 154 21.92 -6.06 4.48
CA ARG A 154 22.41 -7.27 3.78
C ARG A 154 22.79 -6.99 2.33
N LEU A 155 22.03 -6.16 1.62
CA LEU A 155 22.36 -5.76 0.25
C LEU A 155 23.63 -4.92 0.17
N LEU A 156 23.89 -4.06 1.17
CA LEU A 156 25.13 -3.27 1.22
C LEU A 156 26.35 -4.13 1.56
N GLU A 157 26.24 -5.08 2.48
CA GLU A 157 27.34 -5.97 2.88
C GLU A 157 27.88 -6.82 1.71
N ARG A 158 27.06 -7.04 0.67
CA ARG A 158 27.47 -7.70 -0.59
C ARG A 158 28.28 -6.81 -1.51
N THR A 159 28.13 -5.50 -1.38
CA THR A 159 28.94 -4.55 -2.15
C THR A 159 30.28 -4.41 -1.42
N PRO A 160 31.43 -4.53 -2.10
CA PRO A 160 32.72 -4.27 -1.48
C PRO A 160 32.81 -2.78 -1.14
N THR A 161 32.36 -2.41 0.05
CA THR A 161 32.51 -1.07 0.60
C THR A 161 33.43 -1.17 1.80
N GLU A 162 34.38 -0.25 1.89
CA GLU A 162 35.35 -0.22 3.00
C GLU A 162 34.72 0.15 4.36
N GLU A 163 33.49 0.69 4.38
CA GLU A 163 32.83 1.20 5.59
C GLU A 163 31.73 0.24 6.13
N PRO A 164 31.91 -0.34 7.33
CA PRO A 164 30.90 -1.13 8.02
C PRO A 164 29.60 -0.37 8.28
N TRP A 165 28.46 -1.07 8.36
CA TRP A 165 27.13 -0.48 8.57
C TRP A 165 27.10 0.46 9.79
N GLU A 166 27.74 0.07 10.88
CA GLU A 166 27.83 0.76 12.17
C GLU A 166 28.56 2.11 12.08
N GLN A 167 29.42 2.27 11.08
CA GLN A 167 30.18 3.51 10.85
C GLN A 167 29.45 4.45 9.88
N ARG A 168 28.48 3.94 9.11
CA ARG A 168 27.69 4.74 8.17
C ARG A 168 26.83 5.78 8.86
N THR A 169 26.77 6.97 8.26
CA THR A 169 25.85 8.04 8.69
C THR A 169 24.38 7.59 8.65
N ARG A 170 23.55 8.15 9.54
CA ARG A 170 22.09 7.95 9.54
C ARG A 170 21.46 8.17 8.16
N ARG A 171 21.90 9.21 7.45
CA ARG A 171 21.42 9.51 6.09
C ARG A 171 21.75 8.38 5.10
N ALA A 172 22.92 7.78 5.20
CA ALA A 172 23.32 6.66 4.32
C ALA A 172 22.49 5.40 4.63
N ARG A 173 22.29 5.06 5.91
CA ARG A 173 21.43 3.95 6.33
C ARG A 173 19.99 4.13 5.85
N ASN A 174 19.42 5.32 6.03
CA ASN A 174 18.06 5.62 5.56
C ASN A 174 17.92 5.48 4.04
N ARG A 175 18.92 5.93 3.27
CA ARG A 175 18.90 5.72 1.81
C ARG A 175 18.97 4.24 1.43
N ALA A 176 19.74 3.44 2.16
CA ALA A 176 19.81 2.01 1.93
C ALA A 176 18.47 1.32 2.22
N ALA A 177 17.87 1.63 3.37
CA ALA A 177 16.55 1.13 3.74
C ALA A 177 15.47 1.56 2.74
N HIS A 178 15.49 2.81 2.27
CA HIS A 178 14.55 3.27 1.24
C HIS A 178 14.71 2.54 -0.10
N ARG A 179 15.94 2.27 -0.54
CA ARG A 179 16.19 1.46 -1.75
C ARG A 179 15.71 0.03 -1.58
N ALA A 180 15.96 -0.57 -0.41
CA ALA A 180 15.47 -1.90 -0.08
C ALA A 180 13.94 -1.92 -0.04
N LYS A 181 13.28 -0.94 0.60
CA LYS A 181 11.80 -0.79 0.61
C LYS A 181 11.24 -0.77 -0.81
N ARG A 182 11.86 0.00 -1.71
CA ARG A 182 11.44 0.02 -3.13
C ARG A 182 11.57 -1.35 -3.80
N TRP A 183 12.72 -2.01 -3.63
CA TRP A 183 12.98 -3.33 -4.21
C TRP A 183 12.04 -4.41 -3.66
N LEU A 184 11.77 -4.37 -2.35
CA LEU A 184 10.83 -5.24 -1.65
C LEU A 184 9.41 -5.14 -2.24
N ASN A 185 8.88 -3.93 -2.33
CA ASN A 185 7.50 -3.73 -2.80
C ASN A 185 7.32 -3.79 -4.33
N THR A 186 8.41 -4.04 -5.07
CA THR A 186 8.36 -4.22 -6.52
C THR A 186 8.86 -5.61 -6.88
N THR A 187 10.17 -5.79 -7.00
CA THR A 187 10.80 -7.02 -7.47
C THR A 187 10.52 -8.21 -6.55
N VAL A 188 10.59 -8.05 -5.23
CA VAL A 188 10.30 -9.18 -4.30
C VAL A 188 8.81 -9.49 -4.29
N ALA A 189 7.93 -8.48 -4.29
CA ALA A 189 6.50 -8.69 -4.40
C ALA A 189 6.11 -9.47 -5.67
N ASP A 190 6.82 -9.29 -6.79
CA ASP A 190 6.64 -10.08 -8.02
C ASP A 190 7.08 -11.57 -7.89
N HIS A 191 7.89 -11.90 -6.88
CA HIS A 191 8.30 -13.28 -6.56
C HIS A 191 7.41 -13.96 -5.50
N MET A 192 6.43 -13.24 -4.95
CA MET A 192 5.47 -13.84 -4.03
C MET A 192 4.54 -14.81 -4.77
N THR A 193 4.15 -15.88 -4.08
CA THR A 193 3.07 -16.78 -4.50
C THR A 193 2.00 -16.83 -3.41
N VAL A 194 0.85 -17.43 -3.72
CA VAL A 194 -0.23 -17.60 -2.74
C VAL A 194 0.21 -18.50 -1.59
N GLU A 195 1.05 -19.50 -1.86
CA GLU A 195 1.62 -20.39 -0.84
C GLU A 195 2.56 -19.63 0.08
N LEU A 196 3.51 -18.86 -0.48
CA LEU A 196 4.43 -18.02 0.29
C LEU A 196 3.69 -16.97 1.13
N LEU A 197 2.63 -16.37 0.56
CA LEU A 197 1.80 -15.43 1.31
C LEU A 197 0.98 -16.13 2.40
N SER A 198 0.51 -17.35 2.19
CA SER A 198 -0.21 -18.10 3.22
C SER A 198 0.69 -18.49 4.40
N GLU A 199 1.98 -18.70 4.14
CA GLU A 199 2.99 -18.93 5.18
C GLU A 199 3.32 -17.64 5.95
N SER A 200 3.46 -16.49 5.26
CA SER A 200 3.78 -15.21 5.90
C SER A 200 2.56 -14.48 6.49
N ASP A 201 1.34 -14.72 6.00
CA ASP A 201 0.07 -14.13 6.45
C ASP A 201 -0.96 -15.24 6.75
N PRO A 202 -0.73 -16.07 7.78
CA PRO A 202 -1.59 -17.22 8.08
C PRO A 202 -3.03 -16.82 8.44
N ASP A 203 -3.22 -15.62 9.00
CA ASP A 203 -4.53 -15.07 9.33
C ASP A 203 -5.27 -14.47 8.12
N ARG A 204 -4.63 -14.47 6.94
CA ARG A 204 -5.18 -13.98 5.67
C ARG A 204 -5.64 -12.52 5.76
N GLU A 205 -4.88 -11.69 6.45
CA GLU A 205 -5.18 -10.28 6.64
C GLU A 205 -5.25 -9.53 5.30
N ILE A 206 -4.30 -9.76 4.38
CA ILE A 206 -4.31 -9.10 3.07
C ILE A 206 -5.56 -9.47 2.27
N VAL A 207 -5.96 -10.75 2.30
CA VAL A 207 -7.19 -11.23 1.66
C VAL A 207 -8.42 -10.56 2.29
N SER A 208 -8.40 -10.30 3.59
CA SER A 208 -9.48 -9.57 4.26
C SER A 208 -9.62 -8.14 3.72
N TRP A 209 -8.51 -7.43 3.47
CA TRP A 209 -8.53 -6.09 2.88
C TRP A 209 -9.10 -6.11 1.46
N MET A 210 -8.70 -7.08 0.65
CA MET A 210 -9.22 -7.29 -0.70
C MET A 210 -10.74 -7.46 -0.71
N ARG A 211 -11.29 -8.26 0.21
CA ARG A 211 -12.74 -8.45 0.36
C ARG A 211 -13.45 -7.18 0.80
N VAL A 212 -12.86 -6.41 1.71
CA VAL A 212 -13.42 -5.12 2.13
C VAL A 212 -13.46 -4.14 0.95
N ILE A 213 -12.41 -4.09 0.15
CA ILE A 213 -12.36 -3.26 -1.06
C ILE A 213 -13.47 -3.66 -2.04
N SER A 214 -13.65 -4.97 -2.32
CA SER A 214 -14.75 -5.44 -3.17
C SER A 214 -16.11 -4.97 -2.64
N ASN A 215 -16.40 -5.19 -1.35
CA ASN A 215 -17.66 -4.80 -0.72
C ASN A 215 -17.93 -3.28 -0.83
N LEU A 216 -16.90 -2.44 -0.63
CA LEU A 216 -17.03 -0.99 -0.76
C LEU A 216 -17.35 -0.55 -2.19
N THR A 217 -16.86 -1.29 -3.20
CA THR A 217 -17.11 -1.00 -4.61
C THR A 217 -18.44 -1.50 -5.14
N GLU A 218 -19.05 -2.49 -4.47
CA GLU A 218 -20.36 -3.05 -4.82
C GLU A 218 -21.53 -2.30 -4.16
N ALA A 219 -21.31 -1.75 -2.96
CA ALA A 219 -22.32 -1.00 -2.20
C ALA A 219 -22.58 0.44 -2.73
N GLY A 220 -22.28 0.69 -4.01
CA GLY A 220 -22.14 2.03 -4.58
C GLY A 220 -23.01 2.34 -5.77
#